data_AF-A0A0L8H0F3-F1
#
_entry.id   AF-A0A0L8H0F3-F1
#
_cell.length_a   1.000
_cell.length_b   1.000
_cell.length_c   1.000
_cell.angle_alpha   90.00
_cell.angle_beta   90.00
_cell.angle_gamma   90.00
#
_symmetry.space_group_name_H-M   'P 1'
#
loop_
_entity.id
_entity.type
_entity.pdbx_description
1 polymer ?
#
loop_
_entity_poly.entity_id
_entity_poly.type
_entity_poly.pdbx_seq_one_letter_code
_entity_poly.pdbx_strand_id
1 'polypeptide(L)'
;ENFLPEYDFIREYEESADDANLLKMRERAIRGFLAQEETFIKYLEHLEKLMEKFSSLVNSKDSILTQQEIASIFSNVPKILNVHRECVLQLTPKVQNWSHPETVGPTLKELV
;
A
#
# COMPACT_ATOMS: atom_id res chain seq x y z
N GLU A 1 -14.61 -4.38 -25.71
CA GLU A 1 -14.89 -3.44 -24.61
C GLU A 1 -14.95 -4.21 -23.30
N ASN A 2 -13.83 -4.32 -22.59
CA ASN A 2 -13.81 -4.85 -21.22
C ASN A 2 -13.32 -3.72 -20.32
N PHE A 3 -14.19 -2.75 -20.05
CA PHE A 3 -13.96 -1.78 -18.99
C PHE A 3 -14.33 -2.46 -17.67
N LEU A 4 -13.33 -2.63 -16.80
CA LEU A 4 -13.54 -3.11 -15.44
C LEU A 4 -14.42 -2.08 -14.70
N PRO A 5 -15.49 -2.50 -13.99
CA PRO A 5 -16.42 -1.60 -13.30
C PRO A 5 -15.75 -0.60 -12.35
N GLU A 6 -14.56 -0.93 -11.85
CA GLU A 6 -13.76 -0.05 -10.97
C GLU A 6 -13.26 1.23 -11.66
N TYR A 7 -13.35 1.36 -12.99
CA TYR A 7 -12.90 2.53 -13.75
C TYR A 7 -14.03 3.44 -14.27
N ASP A 8 -15.29 3.20 -13.88
CA ASP A 8 -16.42 4.07 -14.25
C ASP A 8 -16.27 5.51 -13.72
N PHE A 9 -15.36 5.76 -12.78
CA PHE A 9 -15.07 7.09 -12.22
C PHE A 9 -14.53 8.10 -13.25
N ILE A 10 -13.89 7.63 -14.33
CA ILE A 10 -13.35 8.51 -15.37
C ILE A 10 -14.48 9.11 -16.21
N ARG A 11 -15.61 8.40 -16.35
CA ARG A 11 -16.72 8.85 -17.18
C ARG A 11 -17.59 9.89 -16.47
N GLU A 12 -17.70 9.81 -15.14
CA GLU A 12 -18.34 10.84 -14.29
C GLU A 12 -17.59 12.20 -14.32
N TYR A 13 -16.30 12.20 -14.68
CA TYR A 13 -15.44 13.40 -14.79
C TYR A 13 -15.89 14.38 -15.88
N GLU A 14 -16.36 13.87 -17.02
CA GLU A 14 -16.63 14.71 -18.19
C GLU A 14 -17.96 15.48 -18.10
N GLU A 15 -18.88 15.06 -17.20
CA GLU A 15 -20.26 15.57 -17.17
C GLU A 15 -20.52 16.65 -16.11
N SER A 16 -19.67 16.82 -15.09
CA SER A 16 -19.96 17.72 -13.96
C SER A 16 -18.72 18.23 -13.21
N ALA A 17 -17.93 19.10 -13.86
CA ALA A 17 -16.72 19.72 -13.30
C ALA A 17 -17.03 20.91 -12.36
N ASP A 18 -17.75 20.67 -11.26
CA ASP A 18 -17.79 21.60 -10.12
C ASP A 18 -16.75 21.22 -9.04
N ASP A 19 -16.31 22.20 -8.25
CA ASP A 19 -15.26 22.01 -7.23
C ASP A 19 -15.65 20.96 -6.17
N ALA A 20 -16.95 20.80 -5.90
CA ALA A 20 -17.47 19.84 -4.93
C ALA A 20 -17.34 18.40 -5.44
N ASN A 21 -17.56 18.15 -6.73
CA ASN A 21 -17.36 16.86 -7.35
C ASN A 21 -15.87 16.51 -7.41
N LEU A 22 -15.01 17.46 -7.76
CA LEU A 22 -13.55 17.25 -7.74
C LEU A 22 -13.02 16.87 -6.35
N LEU A 23 -13.52 17.52 -5.28
CA LEU A 23 -13.13 17.17 -3.91
C LEU A 23 -13.54 15.74 -3.53
N LYS A 24 -14.79 15.36 -3.83
CA LYS A 24 -15.32 14.02 -3.55
C LYS A 24 -14.58 12.94 -4.35
N MET A 25 -14.24 13.22 -5.60
CA MET A 25 -13.48 12.29 -6.44
C MET A 25 -12.07 12.10 -5.91
N ARG A 26 -11.38 13.18 -5.51
CA ARG A 26 -10.06 13.07 -4.87
C ARG A 26 -10.12 12.28 -3.57
N GLU A 27 -11.15 12.50 -2.75
CA GLU A 27 -11.36 11.72 -1.53
C GLU A 27 -11.50 10.23 -1.84
N ARG A 28 -12.38 9.87 -2.79
CA ARG A 28 -12.61 8.48 -3.22
C ARG A 28 -11.33 7.84 -3.73
N ALA A 29 -10.58 8.54 -4.58
CA ALA A 29 -9.31 8.03 -5.12
C ALA A 29 -8.30 7.73 -4.02
N ILE A 30 -8.12 8.64 -3.06
CA ILE A 30 -7.17 8.45 -1.95
C ILE A 30 -7.65 7.37 -0.98
N ARG A 31 -8.97 7.27 -0.71
CA ARG A 31 -9.53 6.14 0.08
C ARG A 31 -9.28 4.80 -0.61
N GLY A 32 -9.48 4.72 -1.92
CA GLY A 32 -9.22 3.51 -2.71
C GLY A 32 -7.74 3.14 -2.70
N PHE A 33 -6.84 4.12 -2.79
CA PHE A 33 -5.41 3.93 -2.62
C PHE A 33 -5.07 3.39 -1.22
N LEU A 34 -5.56 4.03 -0.16
CA LEU A 34 -5.32 3.62 1.23
C LEU A 34 -5.77 2.18 1.50
N ALA A 35 -6.94 1.78 0.99
CA ALA A 35 -7.44 0.41 1.14
C ALA A 35 -6.57 -0.64 0.42
N GLN A 36 -6.00 -0.29 -0.73
CA GLN A 36 -5.05 -1.13 -1.45
C GLN A 36 -3.74 -1.26 -0.67
N GLU A 37 -3.23 -0.14 -0.15
CA GLU A 37 -2.01 -0.12 0.67
C GLU A 37 -2.15 -0.98 1.93
N GLU A 38 -3.26 -0.87 2.66
CA GLU A 38 -3.55 -1.71 3.83
C GLU A 38 -3.60 -3.20 3.48
N THR A 39 -4.07 -3.54 2.28
CA THR A 39 -4.10 -4.92 1.79
C THR A 39 -2.70 -5.40 1.40
N PHE A 40 -1.93 -4.55 0.73
CA PHE A 40 -0.55 -4.84 0.35
C PHE A 40 0.34 -5.06 1.58
N ILE A 41 0.19 -4.24 2.61
CA ILE A 41 0.87 -4.41 3.91
C ILE A 41 0.59 -5.80 4.50
N LYS A 42 -0.66 -6.29 4.49
CA LYS A 42 -0.99 -7.64 5.00
C LYS A 42 -0.22 -8.74 4.25
N TYR A 43 -0.04 -8.61 2.94
CA TYR A 43 0.78 -9.55 2.18
C TYR A 43 2.25 -9.49 2.58
N LEU A 44 2.80 -8.29 2.74
CA LEU A 44 4.18 -8.10 3.20
C LEU A 44 4.40 -8.63 4.63
N GLU A 45 3.42 -8.47 5.52
CA GLU A 45 3.45 -9.04 6.88
C GLU A 45 3.45 -10.57 6.87
N HIS A 46 2.72 -11.20 5.95
CA HIS A 46 2.79 -12.65 5.78
C HIS A 46 4.17 -13.09 5.30
N LEU A 47 4.81 -12.34 4.39
CA LEU A 47 6.17 -12.62 3.93
C LEU A 47 7.20 -12.44 5.06
N GLU A 48 7.06 -11.41 5.90
CA GLU A 48 7.91 -11.20 7.09
C GLU A 48 7.80 -12.37 8.08
N LYS A 49 6.58 -12.82 8.39
CA LYS A 49 6.36 -14.01 9.23
C LYS A 49 6.95 -15.28 8.65
N LEU A 50 6.90 -15.45 7.32
CA LEU A 50 7.54 -16.58 6.65
C LEU A 50 9.06 -16.50 6.77
N MET A 51 9.65 -15.31 6.63
CA MET A 51 11.09 -15.08 6.81
C MET A 51 11.54 -15.46 8.23
N GLU A 52 10.80 -15.03 9.25
CA GLU A 52 11.07 -15.37 10.66
C GLU A 52 10.99 -16.89 10.88
N LYS A 53 9.95 -17.53 10.33
CA LYS A 53 9.78 -18.98 10.40
C LYS A 53 10.97 -19.70 9.78
N PHE A 54 11.37 -19.36 8.56
CA PHE A 54 12.51 -20.01 7.90
C PHE A 54 13.83 -19.75 8.65
N SER A 55 14.03 -18.52 9.13
CA SER A 55 15.24 -18.18 9.90
C SER A 55 15.33 -18.98 11.21
N SER A 56 14.19 -19.21 11.88
CA SER A 56 14.18 -20.05 13.09
C SER A 56 14.49 -21.53 12.83
N LEU A 57 14.19 -22.01 11.62
CA LEU A 57 14.41 -23.40 11.22
C LEU A 57 15.79 -23.63 10.59
N VAL A 58 16.53 -22.58 10.26
CA VAL A 58 17.79 -22.66 9.50
C VAL A 58 18.88 -23.46 10.20
N ASN A 59 18.87 -23.47 11.55
CA ASN A 59 19.83 -24.21 12.37
C ASN A 59 19.36 -25.64 12.69
N SER A 60 18.20 -26.06 12.16
CA SER A 60 17.74 -27.44 12.25
C SER A 60 18.63 -28.36 11.41
N LYS A 61 18.83 -29.59 11.89
CA LYS A 61 19.63 -30.61 11.19
C LYS A 61 19.08 -30.96 9.81
N ASP A 62 17.80 -30.70 9.57
CA ASP A 62 17.10 -30.98 8.31
C ASP A 62 16.93 -29.74 7.41
N SER A 63 17.57 -28.60 7.75
CA SER A 63 17.43 -27.39 6.94
C SER A 63 18.13 -27.53 5.59
N ILE A 64 17.37 -27.30 4.51
CA ILE A 64 17.87 -27.25 3.13
C ILE A 64 18.36 -25.84 2.79
N LEU A 65 17.93 -24.83 3.55
CA LEU A 65 18.26 -23.42 3.31
C LEU A 65 19.30 -22.92 4.32
N THR A 66 20.17 -22.04 3.85
CA THR A 66 21.11 -21.26 4.66
C THR A 66 20.54 -19.89 5.01
N GLN A 67 21.08 -19.24 6.04
CA GLN A 67 20.64 -17.90 6.44
C GLN A 67 20.84 -16.87 5.30
N GLN A 68 21.88 -17.06 4.48
CA GLN A 68 22.15 -16.19 3.34
C GLN A 68 21.12 -16.36 2.23
N GLU A 69 20.68 -17.58 1.93
CA GLU A 69 19.63 -17.82 0.94
C GLU A 69 18.29 -17.24 1.41
N ILE A 70 17.95 -17.41 2.69
CA ILE A 70 16.74 -16.79 3.27
C ILE A 70 16.83 -15.26 3.13
N ALA A 71 17.95 -14.65 3.52
CA ALA A 71 18.14 -13.21 3.35
C ALA A 71 18.05 -12.77 1.89
N SER A 72 18.50 -13.59 0.94
CA SER A 72 18.40 -13.30 -0.50
C SER A 72 16.98 -13.46 -1.05
N ILE A 73 16.20 -14.44 -0.57
CA ILE A 73 14.82 -14.67 -0.99
C ILE A 73 13.92 -13.54 -0.53
N PHE A 74 14.05 -13.14 0.74
CA PHE A 74 13.21 -12.09 1.34
C PHE A 74 13.75 -10.67 1.10
N SER A 75 15.06 -10.52 0.85
CA SER A 75 15.70 -9.30 0.35
C SER A 75 15.15 -8.02 1.00
N ASN A 76 14.47 -7.18 0.21
CA ASN A 76 13.96 -5.87 0.63
C ASN A 76 12.57 -5.89 1.28
N VAL A 77 11.95 -7.06 1.51
CA VAL A 77 10.58 -7.15 2.07
C VAL A 77 10.41 -6.31 3.35
N PRO A 78 11.30 -6.36 4.36
CA PRO A 78 11.14 -5.54 5.56
C PRO A 78 11.23 -4.04 5.28
N LYS A 79 12.11 -3.64 4.36
CA LYS A 79 12.29 -2.23 3.97
C LYS A 79 11.05 -1.71 3.25
N ILE A 80 10.50 -2.49 2.32
CA ILE A 80 9.28 -2.16 1.58
C ILE A 80 8.11 -2.06 2.58
N LEU A 81 7.94 -3.06 3.46
CA LEU A 81 6.90 -3.03 4.50
C LEU A 81 6.93 -1.77 5.34
N ASN A 82 8.12 -1.32 5.74
CA ASN A 82 8.28 -0.11 6.55
C ASN A 82 7.83 1.16 5.79
N VAL A 83 8.22 1.30 4.52
CA VAL A 83 7.82 2.45 3.70
C VAL A 83 6.30 2.52 3.51
N HIS A 84 5.67 1.38 3.21
CA HIS A 84 4.22 1.33 3.03
C HIS A 84 3.46 1.57 4.35
N ARG A 85 3.94 1.01 5.48
CA ARG A 85 3.38 1.30 6.81
C ARG A 85 3.44 2.79 7.15
N GLU A 86 4.56 3.45 6.88
CA GLU A 86 4.72 4.88 7.11
C GLU A 86 3.77 5.71 6.23
N CYS A 87 3.62 5.35 4.95
CA CYS A 87 2.65 6.00 4.07
C CYS A 87 1.23 5.89 4.61
N VAL A 88 0.78 4.68 4.96
CA VAL A 88 -0.56 4.46 5.55
C VAL A 88 -0.71 5.28 6.83
N LEU A 89 0.26 5.22 7.75
CA LEU A 89 0.23 5.97 9.02
C LEU A 89 0.04 7.47 8.81
N GLN A 90 0.77 8.06 7.86
CA GLN A 90 0.69 9.50 7.56
C GLN A 90 -0.59 9.88 6.80
N LEU A 91 -1.13 8.96 5.99
CA LEU A 91 -2.27 9.24 5.10
C LEU A 91 -3.62 9.03 5.80
N THR A 92 -3.73 8.04 6.70
CA THR A 92 -4.96 7.74 7.45
C THR A 92 -5.61 8.97 8.11
N PRO A 93 -4.92 9.82 8.89
CA PRO A 93 -5.55 10.97 9.53
C PRO A 93 -6.07 12.02 8.54
N LYS A 94 -5.38 12.18 7.40
CA LYS A 94 -5.77 13.10 6.31
C LYS A 94 -7.05 12.65 5.62
N VAL A 95 -7.18 11.34 5.43
CA VAL A 95 -8.37 10.72 4.82
C VAL A 95 -9.55 10.69 5.79
N GLN A 96 -9.33 10.58 7.10
CA GLN A 96 -10.40 10.62 8.09
C GLN A 96 -11.04 12.01 8.20
N ASN A 97 -10.25 13.08 8.06
CA ASN A 97 -10.73 14.46 8.16
C ASN A 97 -10.59 15.23 6.83
N TRP A 98 -11.07 14.61 5.74
CA TRP A 98 -10.89 15.14 4.40
C TRP A 98 -11.44 16.57 4.26
N SER A 99 -10.56 17.53 3.95
CA SER A 99 -10.94 18.94 3.76
C SER A 99 -10.18 19.56 2.57
N HIS A 100 -10.76 20.62 1.99
CA HIS A 100 -10.24 21.29 0.79
C HIS A 100 -8.74 21.67 0.81
N PRO A 101 -8.13 22.12 1.93
CA PRO A 101 -6.71 22.50 1.92
C PRO A 101 -5.72 21.33 2.07
N GLU A 102 -6.17 20.09 2.27
CA GLU A 102 -5.23 19.00 2.54
C GLU A 102 -4.46 18.52 1.29
N THR A 103 -3.13 18.47 1.43
CA THR A 103 -2.23 17.94 0.41
C THR A 103 -1.69 16.56 0.83
N VAL A 104 -1.97 15.55 0.01
CA VAL A 104 -1.45 14.18 0.18
C VAL A 104 -0.18 13.91 -0.63
N GLY A 105 0.13 14.77 -1.61
CA GLY A 105 1.27 14.62 -2.52
C GLY A 105 2.63 14.40 -1.83
N PRO A 106 2.98 15.14 -0.74
CA PRO A 106 4.24 14.89 -0.03
C PRO A 106 4.34 13.47 0.57
N THR A 107 3.24 12.95 1.13
CA THR A 107 3.18 11.60 1.69
C THR A 107 3.31 10.54 0.60
N LEU A 108 2.71 10.77 -0.57
CA LEU A 108 2.83 9.86 -1.71
C LEU A 108 4.22 9.89 -2.38
N LYS A 109 4.97 10.99 -2.25
CA LYS A 109 6.31 11.12 -2.83
C LYS A 109 7.32 10.19 -2.16
N GLU A 110 7.11 9.83 -0.90
CA GLU A 110 7.96 8.86 -0.19
C GLU A 110 7.89 7.44 -0.79
N LEU A 111 6.88 7.16 -1.63
CA LEU A 111 6.70 5.87 -2.31
C LEU A 111 7.36 5.79 -3.71
N VAL A 112 7.87 6.91 -4.25
CA VAL A 112 8.38 7.04 -5.64
C VAL A 112 9.89 7.22 -5.65
#